data_AF-A0A1B9Y6W2-F1
#
_entry.id   AF-A0A1B9Y6W2-F1
#
_cell.length_a   1.000
_cell.length_b   1.000
_cell.length_c   1.000
_cell.angle_alpha   90.00
_cell.angle_beta   90.00
_cell.angle_gamma   90.00
#
_symmetry.space_group_name_H-M   'P 1'
#
loop_
_entity.id
_entity.type
_entity.pdbx_description
1 polymer ?
#
loop_
_entity_poly.entity_id
_entity_poly.type
_entity_poly.pdbx_seq_one_letter_code
_entity_poly.pdbx_strand_id
1 'polypeptide(L)'
;MYQTTGKQKNIVKIKLTGIDGSDFKLADKLAGLKKKPKGYTWHHLDDYDPITGTCTVQLVDSGIHIASLPHYGGVKVLEEFLNFKYLSRP
;
A
#
# COMPACT_ATOMS: atom_id res chain seq x y z
N MET A 1 3.07 -7.32 -12.19
CA MET A 1 2.21 -6.13 -11.98
C MET A 1 0.80 -6.48 -12.45
N TYR A 2 -0.25 -6.14 -11.70
CA TYR A 2 -1.64 -6.46 -12.09
C TYR A 2 -2.01 -5.74 -13.40
N GLN A 3 -2.56 -6.47 -14.37
CA GLN A 3 -3.05 -5.89 -15.62
C GLN A 3 -4.42 -5.24 -15.37
N THR A 4 -4.53 -3.94 -15.63
CA THR A 4 -5.79 -3.19 -15.48
C THR A 4 -6.64 -3.30 -16.74
N THR A 5 -7.96 -3.35 -16.58
CA THR A 5 -8.91 -3.26 -17.70
C THR A 5 -9.80 -2.03 -17.55
N GLY A 6 -10.04 -1.31 -18.65
CA GLY A 6 -10.87 -0.11 -18.65
C GLY A 6 -10.33 1.00 -17.74
N LYS A 7 -11.14 1.43 -16.75
CA LYS A 7 -10.82 2.55 -15.83
C LYS A 7 -10.08 2.12 -14.56
N GLN A 8 -9.77 0.83 -14.39
CA GLN A 8 -9.10 0.34 -13.19
C GLN A 8 -7.66 0.85 -13.10
N LYS A 9 -7.17 1.06 -11.88
CA LYS A 9 -5.77 1.40 -11.61
C LYS A 9 -5.11 0.31 -10.77
N ASN A 10 -3.82 0.11 -10.98
CA ASN A 10 -2.98 -0.77 -10.17
C ASN A 10 -1.95 0.03 -9.35
N ILE A 11 -1.93 1.36 -9.49
CA ILE A 11 -1.12 2.30 -8.72
C ILE A 11 -2.02 3.48 -8.35
N VAL A 12 -2.07 3.83 -7.06
CA VAL A 12 -2.83 4.98 -6.56
C VAL A 12 -2.04 5.68 -5.45
N LYS A 13 -2.30 6.97 -5.25
CA LYS A 13 -1.73 7.74 -4.14
C LYS A 13 -2.79 7.93 -3.06
N ILE A 14 -2.47 7.59 -1.82
CA ILE A 14 -3.38 7.64 -0.67
C ILE A 14 -2.80 8.51 0.44
N LYS A 15 -3.68 9.09 1.26
CA LYS A 15 -3.29 9.61 2.57
C LYS A 15 -3.22 8.42 3.53
N LEU A 16 -2.05 8.23 4.17
CA LEU A 16 -1.82 7.10 5.06
C LEU A 16 -2.64 7.23 6.35
N THR A 17 -3.21 6.12 6.80
CA THR A 17 -4.01 6.06 8.02
C THR A 17 -3.26 5.45 9.21
N GLY A 18 -2.08 4.85 8.98
CA GLY A 18 -1.37 4.08 10.00
C GLY A 18 -1.90 2.65 10.17
N ILE A 19 -2.90 2.24 9.38
CA ILE A 19 -3.55 0.92 9.46
C ILE A 19 -3.66 0.32 8.06
N ASP A 20 -2.91 -0.75 7.79
CA ASP A 20 -2.89 -1.41 6.47
C ASP A 20 -4.27 -1.78 5.94
N GLY A 21 -5.13 -2.31 6.82
CA GLY A 21 -6.48 -2.71 6.45
C GLY A 21 -7.34 -1.55 5.96
N SER A 22 -7.13 -0.35 6.49
CA SER A 22 -7.81 0.88 6.10
C SER A 22 -7.20 1.45 4.82
N ASP A 23 -5.87 1.48 4.74
CA ASP A 23 -5.13 1.92 3.55
C ASP A 23 -5.49 1.07 2.32
N PHE A 24 -5.61 -0.25 2.48
CA PHE A 24 -5.96 -1.16 1.38
C PHE A 24 -7.40 -0.97 0.90
N LYS A 25 -8.35 -0.68 1.81
CA LYS A 25 -9.73 -0.35 1.44
C LYS A 25 -9.79 0.97 0.66
N LEU A 26 -9.00 1.96 1.07
CA LEU A 26 -8.89 3.23 0.36
C LEU A 26 -8.29 3.03 -1.04
N ALA A 27 -7.24 2.21 -1.13
CA ALA A 27 -6.60 1.86 -2.38
C ALA A 27 -7.56 1.14 -3.34
N ASP A 28 -8.31 0.14 -2.85
CA ASP A 28 -9.36 -0.55 -3.64
C ASP A 28 -10.38 0.45 -4.21
N LYS A 29 -10.86 1.38 -3.38
CA LYS A 29 -11.82 2.41 -3.81
C LYS A 29 -11.26 3.33 -4.89
N LEU A 30 -10.03 3.84 -4.70
CA LEU A 30 -9.38 4.74 -5.68
C LEU A 30 -8.99 4.03 -6.98
N ALA A 31 -8.70 2.73 -6.87
CA ALA A 31 -8.37 1.86 -8.00
C ALA A 31 -9.60 1.47 -8.84
N GLY A 32 -10.81 1.78 -8.39
CA GLY A 32 -12.05 1.33 -9.03
C GLY A 32 -12.27 -0.18 -8.86
N LEU A 33 -11.72 -0.77 -7.81
CA LEU A 33 -11.85 -2.19 -7.48
C LEU A 33 -12.86 -2.36 -6.34
N LYS A 34 -13.75 -3.34 -6.46
CA LYS A 34 -14.62 -3.72 -5.31
C LYS A 34 -13.78 -4.28 -4.15
N LYS A 35 -12.70 -4.98 -4.49
CA LYS A 35 -11.70 -5.57 -3.60
C LYS A 35 -10.47 -5.92 -4.42
N LYS A 36 -9.29 -5.89 -3.81
CA LYS A 36 -8.08 -6.40 -4.47
C LYS A 36 -8.26 -7.84 -4.97
N PRO A 37 -7.74 -8.19 -6.16
CA PRO A 37 -7.79 -9.53 -6.71
C PRO A 37 -7.13 -10.57 -5.80
N LYS A 38 -7.59 -11.82 -5.87
CA LYS A 38 -6.94 -12.94 -5.17
C LYS A 38 -5.52 -13.13 -5.72
N GLY A 39 -4.54 -13.35 -4.83
CA GLY A 39 -3.13 -13.48 -5.21
C GLY A 39 -2.38 -12.16 -5.31
N TYR A 40 -3.04 -11.02 -5.06
CA TYR A 40 -2.41 -9.70 -5.07
C TYR A 40 -2.53 -9.01 -3.70
N THR A 41 -1.58 -8.14 -3.42
CA THR A 41 -1.57 -7.26 -2.26
C THR A 41 -1.22 -5.83 -2.66
N TRP A 42 -1.76 -4.87 -1.92
CA TRP A 42 -1.28 -3.50 -2.01
C TRP A 42 0.06 -3.42 -1.27
N HIS A 43 1.02 -2.74 -1.89
CA HIS A 43 2.35 -2.51 -1.40
C HIS A 43 2.59 -1.00 -1.37
N HIS A 44 2.95 -0.47 -0.22
CA HIS A 44 3.36 0.92 -0.05
C HIS A 44 4.77 1.12 -0.62
N LEU A 45 4.94 2.15 -1.45
CA LEU A 45 6.25 2.52 -2.00
C LEU A 45 6.99 3.47 -1.07
N ASP A 46 8.30 3.58 -1.27
CA ASP A 46 9.21 4.45 -0.51
C ASP A 46 9.12 5.93 -0.96
N ASP A 47 7.90 6.48 -1.03
CA ASP A 47 7.64 7.85 -1.50
C ASP A 47 6.71 8.64 -0.56
N TYR A 48 6.72 8.30 0.72
CA TYR A 48 5.93 9.04 1.72
C TYR A 48 6.32 10.51 1.78
N ASP A 49 5.33 11.38 1.63
CA ASP A 49 5.44 12.82 1.79
C ASP A 49 4.90 13.23 3.18
N PRO A 50 5.75 13.69 4.11
CA PRO A 50 5.33 14.09 5.45
C PRO A 50 4.52 15.40 5.47
N ILE A 51 4.62 16.24 4.44
CA ILE A 51 3.87 17.50 4.36
C ILE A 51 2.40 17.22 4.07
N THR A 52 2.14 16.30 3.13
CA THR A 52 0.76 15.94 2.74
C THR A 52 0.23 14.71 3.46
N GLY A 53 1.11 13.92 4.06
CA GLY A 53 0.80 12.62 4.67
C GLY A 53 0.43 11.55 3.64
N THR A 54 0.92 11.67 2.40
CA THR A 54 0.55 10.77 1.30
C THR A 54 1.67 9.81 0.90
N CYS A 55 1.30 8.66 0.36
CA CYS A 55 2.21 7.64 -0.17
C CYS A 55 1.55 6.94 -1.36
N THR A 56 2.36 6.51 -2.32
CA THR A 56 1.92 5.68 -3.44
C THR A 56 1.81 4.23 -3.01
N VAL A 57 0.68 3.61 -3.33
CA VAL A 57 0.45 2.17 -3.14
C VAL A 57 0.25 1.50 -4.49
N GLN A 58 0.93 0.37 -4.67
CA GLN A 58 0.92 -0.42 -5.89
C GLN A 58 0.36 -1.82 -5.64
N LEU A 59 -0.49 -2.29 -6.54
CA LEU A 59 -1.02 -3.65 -6.52
C LEU A 59 0.01 -4.60 -7.15
N VAL A 60 0.62 -5.41 -6.30
CA VAL A 60 1.69 -6.36 -6.65
C VAL A 60 1.24 -7.80 -6.40
N ASP A 61 1.91 -8.74 -7.07
CA ASP A 61 1.71 -10.16 -6.80
C ASP A 61 2.17 -10.49 -5.38
N SER A 62 1.34 -11.21 -4.63
CA SER A 62 1.61 -11.53 -3.22
C SER A 62 2.85 -12.42 -3.04
N GLY A 63 3.17 -13.28 -4.00
CA GLY A 63 4.37 -14.12 -3.96
C GLY A 63 5.64 -13.27 -4.08
N ILE A 64 5.63 -12.29 -4.99
CA ILE A 64 6.72 -11.32 -5.13
C ILE A 64 6.85 -10.44 -3.89
N HIS A 65 5.74 -9.97 -3.32
CA HIS A 65 5.73 -9.16 -2.10
C HIS A 65 6.36 -9.87 -0.90
N ILE A 66 6.13 -11.18 -0.75
CA ILE A 66 6.72 -11.98 0.33
C ILE A 66 8.22 -12.21 0.07
N ALA A 67 8.59 -12.48 -1.18
CA ALA A 67 9.97 -12.76 -1.57
C ALA A 67 10.90 -11.52 -1.46
N SER A 68 10.35 -10.31 -1.58
CA SER A 68 11.11 -9.06 -1.58
C SER A 68 11.36 -8.43 -0.20
N LEU A 69 11.12 -9.14 0.91
CA LEU A 69 11.20 -8.62 2.29
C LEU A 69 10.29 -7.40 2.53
N PRO A 70 9.01 -7.60 2.89
CA PRO A 70 7.95 -6.60 2.78
C PRO A 70 8.07 -5.36 3.68
N HIS A 71 9.03 -5.33 4.62
CA HIS A 71 9.19 -4.25 5.61
C HIS A 71 10.62 -3.68 5.66
N TYR A 72 11.42 -3.83 4.61
CA TYR A 72 12.67 -3.08 4.46
C TYR A 72 12.44 -1.96 3.43
N GLY A 73 12.25 -0.73 3.94
CA GLY A 73 11.92 0.45 3.14
C GLY A 73 11.27 1.57 3.99
N GLY A 74 10.69 2.57 3.35
CA GLY A 74 10.08 3.80 3.88
C GLY A 74 9.01 3.60 4.94
N VAL A 75 8.37 2.43 5.03
CA VAL A 75 7.52 2.06 6.18
C VAL A 75 8.36 2.01 7.47
N LYS A 76 9.57 1.46 7.42
CA LYS A 76 10.50 1.42 8.56
C LYS A 76 11.01 2.82 8.93
N VAL A 77 11.26 3.67 7.93
CA VAL A 77 11.61 5.09 8.16
C VAL A 77 10.47 5.85 8.83
N LEU A 78 9.22 5.58 8.43
CA LEU A 78 8.03 6.18 9.05
C LEU A 78 7.83 5.68 10.50
N GLU A 79 8.01 4.38 10.75
CA GLU A 79 7.94 3.79 12.10
C GLU A 79 9.03 4.35 13.04
N GLU A 80 10.25 4.49 12.54
CA GLU A 80 11.38 5.07 13.27
C GLU A 80 11.21 6.57 13.49
N PHE A 81 10.70 7.32 12.51
CA PHE A 81 10.53 8.78 12.59
C PHE A 81 9.33 9.19 13.46
N LEU A 82 8.24 8.42 13.47
CA LEU A 82 7.03 8.75 14.22
C LEU A 82 6.93 8.04 15.58
N ASN A 83 7.90 7.19 15.94
CA ASN A 83 7.83 6.30 17.10
C ASN A 83 6.48 5.56 17.19
N PHE A 84 5.93 5.22 16.02
CA PHE A 84 4.59 4.69 15.83
C PHE A 84 4.71 3.38 15.06
N LYS A 85 4.38 2.25 15.70
CA LYS A 85 4.43 0.95 15.04
C LYS A 85 3.20 0.80 14.14
N TYR A 86 3.38 0.55 12.86
CA TYR A 86 2.25 0.26 11.98
C TYR A 86 1.55 -0.98 12.53
N LEU A 87 0.23 -0.89 12.75
CA LEU A 87 -0.53 -2.05 13.22
C LEU A 87 -0.67 -3.01 12.05
N SER A 88 0.31 -3.91 11.89
CA SER A 88 0.21 -5.05 11.00
C SER A 88 -0.96 -5.91 11.49
N ARG A 89 -1.96 -6.07 10.62
CA ARG A 89 -3.20 -6.88 10.76
C ARG A 89 -3.40 -7.69 12.06
N PRO A 90 -4.56 -7.58 12.75
CA PRO A 90 -5.10 -8.72 13.49
C PRO A 90 -5.51 -9.87 12.54
#